data_AF-A0A257MTM4-F1
#
_entry.id   AF-A0A257MTM4-F1
#
_cell.length_a   1.000
_cell.length_b   1.000
_cell.length_c   1.000
_cell.angle_alpha   90.00
_cell.angle_beta   90.00
_cell.angle_gamma   90.00
#
_symmetry.space_group_name_H-M   'P 1'
#
loop_
_entity.id
_entity.type
_entity.pdbx_description
1 polymer ?
#
loop_
_entity_poly.entity_id
_entity_poly.type
_entity_poly.pdbx_seq_one_letter_code
_entity_poly.pdbx_strand_id
1 'polypeptide(L)'
;MKETSPLNLYKQLPQTNCKKCGEETCMAYAAGLIARTRKVEECTPLIDEKKYAKKLEALKSIVAPELKMVYIGVGDKQVKVGGEDVMYRHQMTFFNKPPFAYDVADNMEEAKLIERVKKITTWRKFYIGKWQYVEMIAVRSVTDDPAKFAAC
;
A
#
# COMPACT_ATOMS: atom_id res chain seq x y z
N MET A 1 -1.64 -11.29 6.34
CA MET A 1 -0.56 -11.63 7.28
C MET A 1 -0.83 -13.05 7.70
N LYS A 2 0.15 -13.94 7.55
CA LYS A 2 -0.06 -15.39 7.74
C LYS A 2 -0.23 -15.80 9.20
N GLU A 3 0.05 -14.89 10.13
CA GLU A 3 0.00 -15.13 11.57
C GLU A 3 -0.47 -13.86 12.28
N THR A 4 -1.45 -13.99 13.17
CA THR A 4 -2.04 -12.88 13.92
C THR A 4 -1.72 -12.95 15.42
N SER A 5 -1.03 -14.02 15.87
CA SER A 5 -0.60 -14.17 17.25
C SER A 5 0.69 -13.39 17.55
N PRO A 6 0.66 -12.40 18.47
CA PRO A 6 1.86 -11.68 18.89
C PRO A 6 2.95 -12.59 19.45
N LEU A 7 2.56 -13.70 20.09
CA LEU A 7 3.49 -14.67 20.66
C LEU A 7 4.32 -15.38 19.58
N ASN A 8 3.69 -15.72 18.45
CA ASN A 8 4.37 -16.41 17.36
C ASN A 8 5.34 -15.47 16.63
N LEU A 9 4.98 -14.20 16.43
CA LEU A 9 5.92 -13.19 15.94
C LEU A 9 7.07 -12.93 16.93
N TYR A 10 6.76 -12.85 18.24
CA TYR A 10 7.76 -12.62 19.28
C TYR A 10 8.87 -13.70 19.30
N LYS A 11 8.55 -14.96 18.99
CA LYS A 11 9.55 -16.04 18.86
C LYS A 11 10.57 -15.77 17.74
N GLN A 12 10.13 -15.08 16.69
CA GLN A 12 10.97 -14.69 15.55
C GLN A 12 11.71 -13.36 15.77
N LEU A 13 11.57 -12.72 16.93
CA LEU A 13 12.34 -11.53 17.28
C LEU A 13 13.65 -11.88 18.03
N PRO A 14 14.57 -10.91 18.18
CA PRO A 14 15.79 -11.09 18.98
C PRO A 14 15.54 -11.26 20.48
N GLN A 15 14.36 -10.86 20.98
CA GLN A 15 13.95 -10.96 22.39
C GLN A 15 14.87 -10.21 23.37
N THR A 16 15.59 -9.20 22.89
CA THR A 16 16.56 -8.43 23.70
C THR A 16 15.91 -7.29 24.49
N ASN A 17 14.68 -6.90 24.16
CA ASN A 17 13.99 -5.73 24.73
C ASN A 17 14.85 -4.46 24.75
N CYS A 18 15.69 -4.27 23.73
CA CYS A 18 16.69 -3.20 23.69
C CYS A 18 16.15 -1.79 23.45
N LYS A 19 14.84 -1.65 23.17
CA LYS A 19 14.14 -0.38 22.88
C LYS A 19 14.64 0.43 21.67
N LYS A 20 15.58 -0.10 20.88
CA LYS A 20 16.12 0.57 19.69
C LYS A 20 15.10 0.83 18.57
N CYS A 21 14.00 0.07 18.55
CA CYS A 21 12.87 0.28 17.64
C CYS A 21 11.81 1.26 18.18
N GLY A 22 12.03 1.86 19.36
CA GLY A 22 11.10 2.80 19.99
C GLY A 22 9.94 2.15 20.75
N GLU A 23 9.92 0.83 20.89
CA GLU A 23 8.95 0.09 21.71
C GLU A 23 9.59 -0.39 23.02
N GLU A 24 8.81 -0.37 24.12
CA GLU A 24 9.28 -0.77 25.45
C GLU A 24 9.71 -2.23 25.53
N THR A 25 9.06 -3.10 24.76
CA THR A 25 9.36 -4.54 24.72
C THR A 25 9.30 -5.08 23.29
N CYS A 26 10.00 -6.18 23.02
CA CYS A 26 9.89 -6.91 21.76
C CYS A 26 8.48 -7.48 21.56
N MET A 27 7.71 -7.73 22.63
CA MET A 27 6.32 -8.16 22.53
C MET A 27 5.40 -7.01 22.05
N ALA A 28 5.60 -5.79 22.56
CA ALA A 28 4.92 -4.60 22.06
C ALA A 28 5.24 -4.36 20.58
N TYR A 29 6.51 -4.52 20.19
CA TYR A 29 6.92 -4.44 18.79
C TYR A 29 6.24 -5.51 17.91
N ALA A 30 6.14 -6.76 18.39
CA ALA A 30 5.41 -7.81 17.67
C ALA A 30 3.92 -7.46 17.46
N ALA A 31 3.27 -6.88 18.47
CA ALA A 31 1.90 -6.39 18.33
C ALA A 31 1.79 -5.22 17.33
N GLY A 32 2.76 -4.31 17.33
CA GLY A 32 2.84 -3.20 16.37
C GLY A 32 3.04 -3.67 14.93
N LEU A 33 3.80 -4.76 14.71
CA LEU A 33 3.93 -5.39 13.39
C LEU A 33 2.58 -5.96 12.90
N ILE A 34 1.82 -6.61 13.78
CA ILE A 34 0.47 -7.13 13.45
C ILE A 34 -0.49 -5.99 13.12
N ALA A 35 -0.46 -4.91 13.90
CA ALA A 35 -1.27 -3.73 13.67
C ALA A 35 -0.80 -2.87 12.47
N ARG A 36 0.33 -3.22 11.84
CA ARG A 36 1.03 -2.44 10.79
C ARG A 36 1.36 -1.00 11.19
N THR A 37 1.48 -0.73 12.49
CA THR A 37 1.99 0.55 13.00
C THR A 37 3.52 0.59 13.01
N ARG A 38 4.16 -0.57 12.88
CA ARG A 38 5.61 -0.77 12.80
C ARG A 38 5.99 -1.56 11.56
N LYS A 39 7.21 -1.33 11.07
CA LYS A 39 7.80 -2.09 9.96
C LYS A 39 8.98 -2.94 10.43
N VAL A 40 9.20 -4.08 9.80
CA VAL A 40 10.27 -5.03 10.16
C VAL A 40 11.65 -4.36 10.17
N GLU A 41 11.87 -3.40 9.28
CA GLU A 41 13.10 -2.64 9.11
C GLU A 41 13.44 -1.74 10.31
N GLU A 42 12.48 -1.45 11.20
CA GLU A 42 12.71 -0.60 12.38
C GLU A 42 13.47 -1.30 13.50
N CYS A 43 13.63 -2.63 13.45
CA CYS A 43 14.39 -3.38 14.44
C CYS A 43 15.87 -3.48 14.05
N THR A 44 16.68 -2.51 14.48
CA THR A 44 18.14 -2.45 14.21
C THR A 44 18.88 -3.76 14.51
N PRO A 45 18.72 -4.39 15.70
CA PRO A 45 19.38 -5.67 16.00
C PRO A 45 19.04 -6.79 15.02
N LEU A 46 17.79 -6.82 14.52
CA LEU A 46 17.33 -7.85 13.61
C LEU A 46 17.92 -7.69 12.19
N ILE A 47 18.24 -6.45 11.80
CA ILE A 47 18.83 -6.12 10.51
C ILE A 47 20.36 -6.24 10.52
N ASP A 48 21.00 -5.72 11.57
CA ASP A 48 22.46 -5.59 11.61
C ASP A 48 23.18 -6.88 12.02
N GLU A 49 22.57 -7.66 12.90
CA GLU A 49 23.22 -8.83 13.48
C GLU A 49 22.96 -10.08 12.62
N LYS A 50 23.98 -10.53 11.88
CA LYS A 50 23.91 -11.70 10.97
C LYS A 50 23.35 -12.98 11.63
N LYS A 51 23.53 -13.17 12.95
CA LYS A 51 22.96 -14.32 13.67
C LYS A 51 21.43 -14.38 13.61
N TYR A 52 20.75 -13.25 13.37
CA TYR A 52 19.29 -13.19 13.24
C TYR A 52 18.80 -13.19 11.79
N ALA A 53 19.68 -13.38 10.80
CA ALA A 53 19.29 -13.40 9.38
C ALA A 53 18.16 -14.40 9.08
N LYS A 54 18.23 -15.63 9.63
CA LYS A 54 17.16 -16.64 9.48
C LYS A 54 15.84 -16.20 10.09
N LYS A 55 15.90 -15.51 11.24
CA LYS A 55 14.70 -14.97 11.92
C LYS A 55 14.10 -13.81 11.12
N LEU A 56 14.93 -12.96 10.54
CA LEU A 56 14.50 -11.86 9.66
C LEU A 56 13.76 -12.40 8.42
N GLU A 57 14.29 -13.43 7.76
CA GLU A 57 13.64 -14.06 6.61
C GLU A 57 12.29 -14.68 6.98
N ALA A 58 12.23 -15.44 8.08
CA ALA A 58 10.98 -16.01 8.58
C ALA A 58 9.96 -14.92 8.90
N LEU A 59 10.37 -13.86 9.59
CA LEU A 59 9.50 -12.75 9.96
C LEU A 59 8.96 -12.03 8.72
N LYS A 60 9.81 -11.76 7.72
CA LYS A 60 9.38 -11.15 6.45
C LYS A 60 8.32 -11.99 5.73
N SER A 61 8.46 -13.32 5.74
CA SER A 61 7.48 -14.24 5.14
C SER A 61 6.14 -14.26 5.87
N ILE A 62 6.17 -14.14 7.21
CA ILE A 62 4.98 -14.15 8.07
C ILE A 62 4.21 -12.82 7.96
N VAL A 63 4.95 -11.71 8.04
CA VAL A 63 4.41 -10.34 8.02
C VAL A 63 3.94 -9.93 6.62
N ALA A 64 4.42 -10.60 5.57
CA ALA A 64 3.95 -10.36 4.22
C ALA A 64 2.40 -10.43 4.13
N PRO A 65 1.78 -9.46 3.42
CA PRO A 65 0.34 -9.45 3.25
C PRO A 65 -0.14 -10.68 2.47
N GLU A 66 -1.39 -11.11 2.69
CA GLU A 66 -1.95 -12.23 1.91
C GLU A 66 -2.14 -11.84 0.44
N LEU A 67 -2.67 -10.64 0.22
CA LEU A 67 -2.75 -10.05 -1.11
C LEU A 67 -1.49 -9.23 -1.39
N LYS A 68 -0.81 -9.54 -2.49
CA LYS A 68 0.35 -8.74 -2.93
C LYS A 68 -0.08 -7.28 -3.12
N MET A 69 0.74 -6.37 -2.61
CA MET A 69 0.57 -4.94 -2.84
C MET A 69 1.23 -4.57 -4.17
N VAL A 70 0.50 -3.83 -4.99
CA VAL A 70 0.97 -3.31 -6.28
C VAL A 70 1.00 -1.79 -6.21
N TYR A 71 2.06 -1.21 -6.78
CA TYR A 71 2.24 0.22 -6.90
C TYR A 71 1.97 0.63 -8.35
N ILE A 72 1.05 1.58 -8.55
CA ILE A 72 0.71 2.10 -9.88
C ILE A 72 1.16 3.57 -9.92
N GLY A 73 1.96 3.92 -10.92
CA GLY A 73 2.56 5.25 -11.05
C GLY A 73 3.87 5.44 -10.27
N VAL A 74 4.37 6.67 -10.28
CA VAL A 74 5.68 7.07 -9.72
C VAL A 74 5.57 8.39 -8.94
N GLY A 75 6.49 8.61 -8.01
CA GLY A 75 6.57 9.85 -7.22
C GLY A 75 5.33 10.08 -6.34
N ASP A 76 4.95 11.34 -6.17
CA ASP A 76 3.90 11.76 -5.23
C ASP A 76 2.49 11.30 -5.62
N LYS A 77 2.27 10.94 -6.89
CA LYS A 77 0.98 10.44 -7.41
C LYS A 77 0.89 8.92 -7.45
N GLN A 78 1.87 8.20 -6.90
CA GLN A 78 1.83 6.75 -6.84
C GLN A 78 0.68 6.27 -5.94
N VAL A 79 -0.11 5.33 -6.44
CA VAL A 79 -1.20 4.70 -5.67
C VAL A 79 -0.83 3.28 -5.29
N LYS A 80 -1.34 2.82 -4.15
CA LYS A 80 -1.15 1.47 -3.64
C LYS A 80 -2.46 0.70 -3.77
N VAL A 81 -2.40 -0.46 -4.40
CA VAL A 81 -3.55 -1.34 -4.60
C VAL A 81 -3.25 -2.71 -4.02
N GLY A 82 -4.26 -3.31 -3.38
CA GLY A 82 -4.09 -4.59 -2.68
C GLY A 82 -3.39 -4.41 -1.34
N GLY A 83 -2.64 -5.43 -0.89
CA GLY A 83 -2.01 -5.40 0.42
C GLY A 83 -2.97 -5.62 1.60
N GLU A 84 -4.19 -6.09 1.36
CA GLU A 84 -5.17 -6.38 2.41
C GLU A 84 -5.02 -7.82 2.95
N ASP A 85 -5.49 -8.02 4.18
CA ASP A 85 -5.34 -9.27 4.93
C ASP A 85 -6.66 -9.87 5.41
N VAL A 86 -7.77 -9.14 5.31
CA VAL A 86 -9.07 -9.56 5.84
C VAL A 86 -10.17 -9.33 4.82
N MET A 87 -11.18 -10.20 4.85
CA MET A 87 -12.40 -10.04 4.06
C MET A 87 -13.34 -9.02 4.70
N TYR A 88 -13.40 -8.98 6.04
CA TYR A 88 -14.35 -8.16 6.78
C TYR A 88 -13.68 -7.13 7.68
N ARG A 89 -14.12 -5.86 7.57
CA ARG A 89 -13.55 -4.72 8.29
C ARG A 89 -13.66 -4.76 9.82
N HIS A 90 -14.51 -5.63 10.38
CA HIS A 90 -14.65 -5.77 11.83
C HIS A 90 -13.58 -6.71 12.43
N GLN A 91 -12.93 -7.53 11.61
CA GLN A 91 -11.80 -8.35 12.01
C GLN A 91 -10.53 -7.50 12.11
N MET A 92 -10.32 -6.63 11.12
CA MET A 92 -9.22 -5.67 11.08
C MET A 92 -9.57 -4.52 10.13
N THR A 93 -8.93 -3.37 10.29
CA THR A 93 -9.10 -2.25 9.34
C THR A 93 -8.56 -2.61 7.96
N PHE A 94 -9.20 -2.09 6.92
CA PHE A 94 -8.57 -2.03 5.61
C PHE A 94 -7.47 -0.97 5.62
N PHE A 95 -6.35 -1.27 4.98
CA PHE A 95 -5.15 -0.43 5.05
C PHE A 95 -5.02 0.52 3.86
N ASN A 96 -5.41 0.07 2.67
CA ASN A 96 -5.23 0.81 1.43
C ASN A 96 -6.60 1.20 0.86
N LYS A 97 -6.82 2.51 0.70
CA LYS A 97 -8.02 3.03 0.02
C LYS A 97 -7.99 2.56 -1.44
N PRO A 98 -9.09 1.99 -1.96
CA PRO A 98 -9.18 1.64 -3.38
C PRO A 98 -9.12 2.92 -4.23
N PRO A 99 -8.24 3.00 -5.24
CA PRO A 99 -8.15 4.17 -6.10
C PRO A 99 -9.31 4.17 -7.11
N PHE A 100 -9.85 5.35 -7.39
CA PHE A 100 -10.84 5.52 -8.45
C PHE A 100 -10.17 5.99 -9.73
N ALA A 101 -10.55 5.35 -10.84
CA ALA A 101 -10.16 5.73 -12.19
C ALA A 101 -11.39 6.16 -12.98
N TYR A 102 -11.30 7.30 -13.67
CA TYR A 102 -12.24 7.65 -14.73
C TYR A 102 -11.64 7.33 -16.09
N ASP A 103 -12.47 6.79 -16.97
CA ASP A 103 -12.05 6.43 -18.32
C ASP A 103 -12.05 7.64 -19.26
N VAL A 104 -11.13 7.62 -20.21
CA VAL A 104 -11.10 8.47 -21.41
C VAL A 104 -10.81 7.57 -22.60
N ALA A 105 -11.42 7.83 -23.75
CA ALA A 105 -11.28 6.99 -24.94
C ALA A 105 -10.54 7.74 -26.04
N ASP A 106 -9.72 7.02 -26.80
CA ASP A 106 -8.94 7.51 -27.95
C ASP A 106 -9.80 7.95 -29.15
N ASN A 107 -11.07 7.55 -29.20
CA ASN A 107 -12.03 7.98 -30.22
C ASN A 107 -12.67 9.35 -29.91
N MET A 108 -12.35 9.95 -28.75
CA MET A 108 -12.87 11.27 -28.38
C MET A 108 -12.20 12.36 -29.23
N GLU A 109 -12.98 13.37 -29.57
CA GLU A 109 -12.45 14.61 -30.14
C GLU A 109 -11.51 15.30 -29.13
N GLU A 110 -10.36 15.78 -29.60
CA GLU A 110 -9.29 16.32 -28.76
C GLU A 110 -9.78 17.41 -27.78
N ALA A 111 -10.64 18.32 -28.24
CA ALA A 111 -11.23 19.36 -27.40
C ALA A 111 -12.03 18.79 -26.22
N LYS A 112 -12.84 17.74 -26.47
CA LYS A 112 -13.66 17.06 -25.45
C LYS A 112 -12.81 16.22 -24.51
N LEU A 113 -11.75 15.61 -25.03
CA LEU A 113 -10.78 14.86 -24.24
C LEU A 113 -10.12 15.78 -23.21
N ILE A 114 -9.58 16.92 -23.65
CA ILE A 114 -8.93 17.90 -22.78
C ILE A 114 -9.91 18.44 -21.73
N GLU A 115 -11.15 18.74 -22.12
CA GLU A 115 -12.19 19.19 -21.18
C GLU A 115 -12.46 18.14 -20.11
N ARG A 116 -12.62 16.87 -20.51
CA ARG A 116 -12.87 15.75 -19.59
C ARG A 116 -11.70 15.53 -18.64
N VAL A 117 -10.46 15.53 -19.14
CA VAL A 117 -9.24 15.38 -18.32
C VAL A 117 -9.13 16.54 -17.32
N LYS A 118 -9.39 17.79 -17.75
CA LYS A 118 -9.43 18.94 -16.85
C LYS A 118 -10.50 18.77 -15.76
N LYS A 119 -11.69 18.29 -16.12
CA LYS A 119 -12.77 18.03 -15.16
C LYS A 119 -12.37 16.97 -14.13
N ILE A 120 -11.70 15.91 -14.54
CA ILE A 120 -11.24 14.84 -13.65
C ILE A 120 -10.14 15.34 -12.71
N THR A 121 -9.14 16.05 -13.26
CA THR A 121 -7.98 16.53 -12.50
C THR A 121 -8.31 17.67 -11.55
N THR A 122 -9.29 18.51 -11.87
CA THR A 122 -9.74 19.60 -11.00
C THR A 122 -10.80 19.18 -10.00
N TRP A 123 -11.41 18.00 -10.19
CA TRP A 123 -12.42 17.50 -9.26
C TRP A 123 -11.80 17.29 -7.89
N ARG A 124 -12.41 17.92 -6.89
CA ARG A 124 -12.09 17.69 -5.49
C ARG A 124 -13.31 17.90 -4.61
N LYS A 125 -13.38 17.15 -3.52
CA LYS A 125 -14.44 17.30 -2.51
C LYS A 125 -13.82 17.38 -1.13
N PHE A 126 -14.22 18.39 -0.35
CA PHE A 126 -13.85 18.46 1.05
C PHE A 126 -14.75 17.52 1.87
N TYR A 127 -14.14 16.63 2.64
CA TYR A 127 -14.84 15.68 3.49
C TYR A 127 -14.01 15.42 4.75
N ILE A 128 -14.59 15.73 5.92
CA ILE A 128 -14.01 15.51 7.25
C ILE A 128 -12.54 15.97 7.33
N GLY A 129 -12.30 17.26 7.10
CA GLY A 129 -10.96 17.84 7.27
C GLY A 129 -9.97 17.54 6.15
N LYS A 130 -10.35 16.75 5.12
CA LYS A 130 -9.47 16.34 4.03
C LYS A 130 -10.09 16.62 2.67
N TRP A 131 -9.26 16.99 1.71
CA TRP A 131 -9.64 17.01 0.30
C TRP A 131 -9.53 15.61 -0.30
N GLN A 132 -10.57 15.19 -1.01
CA GLN A 132 -10.61 13.98 -1.81
C GLN A 132 -10.43 14.35 -3.28
N TYR A 133 -9.76 13.49 -4.04
CA TYR A 133 -9.43 13.66 -5.45
C TYR A 133 -9.69 12.36 -6.20
N VAL A 134 -9.71 12.41 -7.53
CA VAL A 134 -9.61 11.21 -8.37
C VAL A 134 -8.15 10.82 -8.47
N GLU A 135 -7.84 9.55 -8.22
CA GLU A 135 -6.47 9.08 -8.16
C GLU A 135 -5.89 8.67 -9.53
N MET A 136 -6.73 8.25 -10.49
CA MET A 136 -6.27 7.70 -11.77
C MET A 136 -7.13 8.12 -12.96
N ILE A 137 -6.55 8.05 -14.16
CA ILE A 137 -7.24 8.16 -15.45
C ILE A 137 -6.93 6.88 -16.22
N ALA A 138 -7.96 6.21 -16.73
CA ALA A 138 -7.84 5.01 -17.54
C ALA A 138 -8.02 5.37 -19.02
N VAL A 139 -6.93 5.40 -19.78
CA VAL A 139 -7.00 5.60 -21.24
C VAL A 139 -7.42 4.29 -21.90
N ARG A 140 -8.51 4.32 -22.66
CA ARG A 140 -9.06 3.16 -23.37
C ARG A 140 -8.73 3.26 -24.86
N SER A 141 -8.09 2.22 -25.38
CA SER A 141 -7.95 2.00 -26.82
C SER A 141 -9.25 1.40 -27.36
N VAL A 142 -10.10 2.23 -27.95
CA VAL A 142 -11.37 1.83 -28.58
C VAL A 142 -11.21 1.77 -30.10
N THR A 143 -10.28 2.54 -30.66
CA THR A 143 -10.04 2.57 -32.11
C THR A 143 -9.15 1.45 -32.62
N ASP A 144 -8.45 0.74 -31.73
CA ASP A 144 -7.44 -0.29 -32.05
C ASP A 144 -6.28 0.24 -32.93
N ASP A 145 -6.08 1.56 -32.94
CA ASP A 145 -5.02 2.24 -33.67
C ASP A 145 -3.90 2.67 -32.68
N PRO A 146 -2.71 2.05 -32.74
CA PRO A 146 -1.61 2.36 -31.83
C PRO A 146 -1.16 3.83 -31.88
N ALA A 147 -1.23 4.47 -33.04
CA ALA A 147 -0.80 5.86 -33.20
C ALA A 147 -1.80 6.83 -32.55
N LYS A 148 -3.10 6.55 -32.66
CA LYS A 148 -4.13 7.34 -31.98
C LYS A 148 -4.09 7.17 -30.48
N PHE A 149 -3.90 5.94 -30.00
CA PHE A 149 -3.77 5.68 -28.56
C PHE A 149 -2.55 6.38 -27.96
N ALA A 150 -1.42 6.40 -28.68
CA ALA A 150 -0.20 7.08 -28.23
C ALA A 150 -0.32 8.62 -28.23
N ALA A 151 -1.17 9.19 -29.08
CA ALA A 151 -1.42 10.63 -29.15
C ALA A 151 -2.49 11.13 -28.15
N CYS A 152 -3.19 10.20 -27.49
CA CYS A 152 -4.27 10.47 -26.55
C CYS A 152 -3.78 10.98 -25.18
#